data_AF-A0A7S1T7V1-F1
#
_entry.id   AF-A0A7S1T7V1-F1
#
_cell.length_a   1.000
_cell.length_b   1.000
_cell.length_c   1.000
_cell.angle_alpha   90.00
_cell.angle_beta   90.00
_cell.angle_gamma   90.00
#
_symmetry.space_group_name_H-M   'P 1'
#
loop_
_entity.id
_entity.type
_entity.pdbx_description
1 polymer ?
#
loop_
_entity_poly.entity_id
_entity_poly.type
_entity_poly.pdbx_seq_one_letter_code
_entity_poly.pdbx_strand_id
1 'polypeptide(L)'
;PVSLAGLTRLMARLAAAGKAPRLLCANTAMGVEKYYPSDGDAAAVYRWDPSAAALDGCTVVEVKDVAELLAVAPTPKGGLAVGASVSITALIDALEGAAGEEGGDEEGKEGGGRPAPYCVMARHLRRVANVQVRNAGSWGGNLMLARSRPAFPSDIAVVLAVAGATLTVLKDPTSLATTTMSVEEFLSSDASLPLLLVSVELPPLPRSSSSGAPPSRVFSTF
;
A
#
# COMPACT_ATOMS: atom_id res chain seq x y z
N PRO A 1 4.53 -19.46 2.48
CA PRO A 1 4.19 -19.85 1.09
C PRO A 1 4.97 -18.94 0.13
N VAL A 2 5.35 -19.41 -1.05
CA VAL A 2 6.18 -18.62 -1.98
C VAL A 2 5.44 -18.10 -3.22
N SER A 3 4.16 -18.45 -3.36
CA SER A 3 3.29 -17.96 -4.43
C SER A 3 1.87 -17.74 -3.94
N LEU A 4 1.10 -16.92 -4.66
CA LEU A 4 -0.29 -16.60 -4.33
C LEU A 4 -1.15 -17.85 -4.35
N ALA A 5 -0.98 -18.71 -5.37
CA ALA A 5 -1.63 -20.02 -5.42
C ALA A 5 -1.27 -20.92 -4.23
N GLY A 6 -0.02 -20.87 -3.77
CA GLY A 6 0.42 -21.58 -2.58
C GLY A 6 -0.20 -21.03 -1.31
N LEU A 7 -0.30 -19.70 -1.18
CA LEU A 7 -0.97 -19.02 -0.08
C LEU A 7 -2.45 -19.37 -0.05
N THR A 8 -3.15 -19.30 -1.19
CA THR A 8 -4.58 -19.65 -1.29
C THR A 8 -4.86 -21.09 -0.86
N ARG A 9 -4.03 -22.05 -1.27
CA ARG A 9 -4.15 -23.45 -0.81
C ARG A 9 -3.93 -23.60 0.69
N LEU A 10 -2.99 -22.84 1.26
CA LEU A 10 -2.75 -22.85 2.70
C LEU A 10 -3.95 -22.26 3.45
N MET A 11 -4.50 -21.14 2.98
CA MET A 11 -5.68 -20.51 3.56
C MET A 11 -6.89 -21.43 3.53
N ALA A 12 -7.14 -22.13 2.42
CA ALA A 12 -8.22 -23.11 2.31
C ALA A 12 -8.05 -24.28 3.32
N ARG A 13 -6.83 -24.78 3.51
CA ARG A 13 -6.54 -25.83 4.51
C ARG A 13 -6.76 -25.36 5.94
N LEU A 14 -6.38 -24.13 6.24
CA LEU A 14 -6.57 -23.54 7.58
C LEU A 14 -8.06 -23.29 7.86
N ALA A 15 -8.80 -22.77 6.87
CA ALA A 15 -10.25 -22.62 6.97
C ALA A 15 -10.96 -23.96 7.19
N ALA A 16 -10.57 -25.01 6.45
CA ALA A 16 -11.09 -26.37 6.64
C ALA A 16 -10.77 -26.95 8.03
N ALA A 17 -9.71 -26.47 8.68
CA ALA A 17 -9.35 -26.83 10.05
C ALA A 17 -10.02 -25.93 11.11
N GLY A 18 -10.95 -25.05 10.72
CA GLY A 18 -11.63 -24.11 11.62
C GLY A 18 -10.72 -22.99 12.14
N LYS A 19 -9.58 -22.74 11.48
CA LYS A 19 -8.63 -21.68 11.86
C LYS A 19 -8.86 -20.44 11.01
N ALA A 20 -8.86 -19.28 11.65
CA ALA A 20 -8.86 -17.97 11.01
C ALA A 20 -7.47 -17.34 11.14
N PRO A 21 -6.54 -17.58 10.19
CA PRO A 21 -5.19 -17.09 10.31
C PRO A 21 -5.10 -15.58 10.05
N ARG A 22 -4.20 -14.91 10.77
CA ARG A 22 -3.81 -13.52 10.49
C ARG A 22 -2.65 -13.53 9.48
N LEU A 23 -2.80 -12.77 8.40
CA LEU A 23 -1.72 -12.58 7.43
C LEU A 23 -0.76 -11.51 7.97
N LEU A 24 0.53 -11.83 7.95
CA LEU A 24 1.60 -10.95 8.38
C LEU A 24 2.54 -10.69 7.22
N CYS A 25 2.59 -9.45 6.75
CA CYS A 25 3.56 -9.04 5.73
C CYS A 25 4.84 -8.50 6.37
N ALA A 26 4.68 -7.59 7.33
CA ALA A 26 5.74 -7.01 8.13
C ALA A 26 5.19 -6.60 9.50
N ASN A 27 6.02 -6.70 10.53
CA ASN A 27 5.55 -6.59 11.91
C ASN A 27 5.30 -5.15 12.40
N THR A 28 5.63 -4.13 11.59
CA THR A 28 5.52 -2.72 12.00
C THR A 28 4.07 -2.30 12.21
N ALA A 29 3.13 -2.78 11.39
CA ALA A 29 1.72 -2.45 11.52
C ALA A 29 1.11 -3.02 12.82
N MET A 30 1.40 -4.29 13.16
CA MET A 30 0.87 -4.91 14.38
C MET A 30 1.37 -4.26 15.67
N GLY A 31 2.63 -3.80 15.68
CA GLY A 31 3.18 -3.09 16.84
C GLY A 31 2.50 -1.76 17.14
N VAL A 32 1.86 -1.16 16.12
CA VAL A 32 1.16 0.12 16.20
C VAL A 32 -0.34 -0.07 16.47
N GLU A 33 -0.89 -1.23 16.12
CA GLU A 33 -2.31 -1.54 16.18
C GLU A 33 -2.95 -1.30 17.56
N LYS A 34 -2.22 -1.58 18.65
CA LYS A 34 -2.61 -1.33 20.05
C LYS A 34 -2.92 0.12 20.43
N TYR A 35 -2.57 1.08 19.56
CA TYR A 35 -2.78 2.51 19.80
C TYR A 35 -4.03 3.05 19.10
N TYR A 36 -4.66 2.32 18.20
CA TYR A 36 -5.82 2.81 17.45
C TYR A 36 -6.98 1.89 17.74
N PRO A 37 -8.18 2.36 18.09
CA PRO A 37 -9.30 1.47 18.35
C PRO A 37 -9.90 0.94 17.05
N SER A 38 -10.55 -0.23 17.11
CA SER A 38 -11.17 -0.88 15.94
C SER A 38 -12.49 -0.22 15.52
N ASP A 39 -13.17 0.47 16.44
CA ASP A 39 -14.43 1.17 16.18
C ASP A 39 -14.23 2.59 15.61
N GLY A 40 -12.98 3.06 15.53
CA GLY A 40 -12.65 4.38 15.01
C GLY A 40 -12.84 5.53 16.00
N ASP A 41 -13.06 5.28 17.30
CA ASP A 41 -13.18 6.35 18.30
C ASP A 41 -11.88 7.17 18.41
N ALA A 42 -11.89 8.38 17.83
CA ALA A 42 -10.74 9.29 17.85
C ALA A 42 -10.31 9.66 19.29
N ALA A 43 -11.23 9.68 20.26
CA ALA A 43 -10.93 10.01 21.65
C ALA A 43 -10.21 8.85 22.38
N ALA A 44 -10.28 7.64 21.85
CA ALA A 44 -9.59 6.48 22.37
C ALA A 44 -8.24 6.20 21.67
N VAL A 45 -7.84 7.01 20.69
CA VAL A 45 -6.50 6.92 20.07
C VAL A 45 -5.42 7.13 21.14
N TYR A 46 -4.38 6.30 21.08
CA TYR A 46 -3.31 6.12 22.07
C TYR A 46 -3.74 5.60 23.44
N ARG A 47 -5.02 5.29 23.66
CA ARG A 47 -5.42 4.49 24.81
C ARG A 47 -4.87 3.09 24.58
N TRP A 48 -3.91 2.70 25.41
CA TRP A 48 -3.28 1.40 25.29
C TRP A 48 -4.29 0.28 25.55
N ASP A 49 -4.57 -0.51 24.52
CA ASP A 49 -5.37 -1.72 24.60
C ASP A 49 -4.49 -2.93 24.24
N PRO A 50 -4.02 -3.72 25.22
CA PRO A 50 -3.19 -4.89 24.97
C PRO A 50 -3.96 -6.03 24.28
N SER A 51 -5.29 -6.07 24.38
CA SER A 51 -6.10 -7.13 23.76
C SER A 51 -6.10 -7.02 22.23
N ALA A 52 -6.04 -5.80 21.70
CA ALA A 52 -5.95 -5.52 20.27
C ALA A 52 -4.68 -6.07 19.61
N ALA A 53 -3.59 -6.24 20.36
CA ALA A 53 -2.31 -6.77 19.86
C ALA A 53 -2.03 -8.21 20.28
N ALA A 54 -2.94 -8.85 21.03
CA ALA A 54 -2.75 -10.22 21.47
C ALA A 54 -2.78 -11.19 20.28
N LEU A 55 -1.74 -12.04 20.19
CA LEU A 55 -1.65 -13.12 19.20
C LEU A 55 -1.91 -14.50 19.84
N ASP A 56 -2.30 -14.53 21.11
CA ASP A 56 -2.46 -15.78 21.85
C ASP A 56 -3.49 -16.68 21.17
N GLY A 57 -3.05 -17.89 20.82
CA GLY A 57 -3.87 -18.87 20.08
C GLY A 57 -4.10 -18.55 18.59
N CYS A 58 -3.55 -17.45 18.07
CA CYS A 58 -3.74 -17.04 16.69
C CYS A 58 -2.73 -17.72 15.75
N THR A 59 -3.20 -18.31 14.65
CA THR A 59 -2.30 -18.80 13.59
C THR A 59 -1.85 -17.62 12.75
N VAL A 60 -0.56 -17.35 12.68
CA VAL A 60 0.00 -16.28 11.85
C VAL A 60 0.64 -16.89 10.60
N VAL A 61 0.33 -16.32 9.43
CA VAL A 61 0.92 -16.72 8.16
C VAL A 61 1.73 -15.56 7.61
N GLU A 62 3.05 -15.77 7.53
CA GLU A 62 3.94 -14.79 6.92
C GLU A 62 3.84 -14.85 5.39
N VAL A 63 3.63 -13.68 4.75
CA VAL A 63 3.43 -13.56 3.30
C VAL A 63 4.60 -12.87 2.58
N LYS A 64 5.67 -12.51 3.30
CA LYS A 64 6.81 -11.76 2.76
C LYS A 64 7.48 -12.43 1.56
N ASP A 65 7.45 -13.76 1.47
CA ASP A 65 8.13 -14.53 0.42
C ASP A 65 7.23 -14.86 -0.77
N VAL A 66 6.00 -14.34 -0.80
CA VAL A 66 5.07 -14.54 -1.92
C VAL A 66 5.50 -13.66 -3.09
N ALA A 67 5.99 -14.29 -4.17
CA ALA A 67 6.60 -13.59 -5.30
C ALA A 67 5.67 -12.52 -5.92
N GLU A 68 4.38 -12.81 -6.06
CA GLU A 68 3.40 -11.88 -6.62
C GLU A 68 3.19 -10.64 -5.74
N LEU A 69 3.40 -10.75 -4.42
CA LEU A 69 3.31 -9.62 -3.50
C LEU A 69 4.62 -8.81 -3.43
N LEU A 70 5.72 -9.33 -3.97
CA LEU A 70 7.01 -8.63 -4.05
C LEU A 70 7.28 -8.02 -5.43
N ALA A 71 6.43 -8.30 -6.42
CA ALA A 71 6.67 -7.90 -7.79
C ALA A 71 6.64 -6.38 -7.96
N VAL A 72 7.59 -5.86 -8.74
CA VAL A 72 7.61 -4.46 -9.22
C VAL A 72 7.80 -4.51 -10.72
N ALA A 73 6.87 -3.94 -11.48
CA ALA A 73 6.92 -3.99 -12.94
C ALA A 73 6.19 -2.81 -13.59
N PRO A 74 6.64 -2.33 -14.75
CA PRO A 74 5.86 -1.41 -15.57
C PRO A 74 4.54 -2.05 -16.01
N THR A 75 3.47 -1.26 -16.08
CA THR A 75 2.19 -1.73 -16.61
C THR A 75 2.14 -1.59 -18.13
N PRO A 76 1.29 -2.37 -18.84
CA PRO A 76 1.14 -2.22 -20.29
C PRO A 76 0.71 -0.82 -20.74
N LYS A 77 0.08 -0.05 -19.85
CA LYS A 77 -0.36 1.33 -20.09
C LYS A 77 0.74 2.37 -19.80
N GLY A 78 1.94 1.94 -19.42
CA GLY A 78 3.07 2.82 -19.07
C GLY A 78 3.03 3.34 -17.63
N GLY A 79 2.24 2.71 -16.75
CA GLY A 79 2.23 2.98 -15.32
C GLY A 79 3.21 2.09 -14.56
N LEU A 80 3.08 2.05 -13.24
CA LEU A 80 3.90 1.23 -12.35
C LEU A 80 3.02 0.32 -11.49
N ALA A 81 3.24 -1.00 -11.54
CA ALA A 81 2.63 -1.96 -10.64
C ALA A 81 3.61 -2.37 -9.54
N VAL A 82 3.15 -2.35 -8.29
CA VAL A 82 3.95 -2.68 -7.11
C VAL A 82 3.16 -3.64 -6.22
N GLY A 83 3.76 -4.74 -5.80
CA GLY A 83 3.14 -5.75 -4.93
C GLY A 83 3.07 -5.31 -3.47
N ALA A 84 2.06 -5.77 -2.72
CA ALA A 84 1.70 -5.33 -1.37
C ALA A 84 2.75 -5.59 -0.29
N SER A 85 3.70 -6.51 -0.55
CA SER A 85 4.79 -6.84 0.35
C SER A 85 6.07 -6.04 0.13
N VAL A 86 6.11 -5.20 -0.91
CA VAL A 86 7.23 -4.28 -1.15
C VAL A 86 7.34 -3.28 0.00
N SER A 87 8.57 -3.08 0.50
CA SER A 87 8.83 -2.12 1.57
C SER A 87 8.54 -0.69 1.13
N ILE A 88 8.30 0.22 2.08
CA ILE A 88 8.09 1.64 1.74
C ILE A 88 9.34 2.20 1.06
N THR A 89 10.53 1.80 1.49
CA THR A 89 11.80 2.18 0.85
C THR A 89 11.87 1.69 -0.59
N ALA A 90 11.58 0.41 -0.86
CA ALA A 90 11.61 -0.13 -2.21
C ALA A 90 10.52 0.47 -3.12
N LEU A 91 9.39 0.89 -2.56
CA LEU A 91 8.37 1.66 -3.30
C LEU A 91 8.91 3.06 -3.71
N ILE A 92 9.63 3.75 -2.82
CA ILE A 92 10.29 5.02 -3.13
C ILE A 92 11.29 4.83 -4.27
N ASP A 93 12.16 3.82 -4.17
CA ASP A 93 13.16 3.52 -5.19
C ASP A 93 12.50 3.18 -6.55
N ALA A 94 11.38 2.43 -6.53
CA ALA A 94 10.64 2.08 -7.74
C ALA A 94 9.99 3.30 -8.41
N LEU A 95 9.47 4.24 -7.63
CA LEU A 95 8.90 5.50 -8.12
C LEU A 95 9.97 6.37 -8.79
N GLU A 96 11.12 6.52 -8.13
CA GLU A 96 12.24 7.32 -8.64
C GLU A 96 12.84 6.67 -9.90
N GLY A 97 13.02 5.34 -9.90
CA GLY A 97 13.47 4.61 -11.09
C GLY A 97 12.50 4.69 -12.27
N ALA A 98 11.19 4.73 -12.01
CA ALA A 98 10.16 4.86 -13.03
C ALA A 98 10.00 6.31 -13.56
N ALA A 99 10.51 7.31 -12.84
CA ALA A 99 10.47 8.71 -13.27
C ALA A 99 11.49 9.05 -14.39
N GLY A 100 12.54 8.23 -14.54
CA GLY A 100 13.61 8.44 -15.53
C GLY A 100 14.50 9.66 -15.23
N GLU A 101 15.51 9.91 -16.08
CA GLU A 101 16.46 11.02 -15.89
C GLU A 101 15.83 12.42 -16.08
N GLU A 102 14.70 12.52 -16.78
CA GLU A 102 13.97 13.79 -16.99
C GLU A 102 13.21 14.27 -15.74
N GLY A 103 13.12 13.44 -14.69
CA GLY A 103 12.36 13.70 -13.47
C GLY A 103 13.20 14.10 -12.26
N GLY A 104 14.51 14.32 -12.39
CA GLY A 104 15.37 14.71 -11.28
C GLY A 104 14.87 15.98 -10.59
N ASP A 105 14.95 16.01 -9.25
CA ASP A 105 14.62 17.18 -8.44
C ASP A 105 15.50 18.37 -8.86
N GLU A 106 15.04 19.18 -9.82
CA GLU A 106 15.62 20.49 -10.11
C GLU A 106 15.19 21.51 -9.02
N GLU A 107 15.37 21.16 -7.74
CA GLU A 107 15.29 22.10 -6.63
C GLU A 107 16.51 23.04 -6.71
N GLY A 108 16.36 24.16 -7.41
CA GLY A 108 17.32 25.28 -7.37
C GLY A 108 17.87 25.80 -8.70
N LYS A 109 17.39 25.37 -9.87
CA LYS A 109 17.71 26.03 -11.14
C LYS A 109 16.68 27.11 -11.48
N GLU A 110 17.14 28.34 -11.63
CA GLU A 110 16.36 29.44 -12.22
C GLU A 110 15.98 29.05 -13.67
N GLY A 111 14.71 28.66 -13.85
CA GLY A 111 14.17 28.11 -15.10
C GLY A 111 13.35 26.81 -14.96
N GLY A 112 13.18 26.30 -13.72
CA GLY A 112 12.74 24.95 -13.39
C GLY A 112 11.40 24.44 -13.95
N GLY A 113 11.44 23.25 -14.53
CA GLY A 113 10.27 22.43 -14.85
C GLY A 113 9.57 21.88 -13.61
N ARG A 114 8.30 21.47 -13.74
CA ARG A 114 7.56 20.83 -12.65
C ARG A 114 8.14 19.43 -12.39
N PRO A 115 8.42 19.04 -11.12
CA PRO A 115 8.93 17.71 -10.82
C PRO A 115 7.98 16.61 -11.30
N ALA A 116 8.54 15.51 -11.79
CA ALA A 116 7.76 14.38 -12.26
C ALA A 116 6.82 13.86 -11.15
N PRO A 117 5.55 13.53 -11.45
CA PRO A 117 4.59 13.05 -10.45
C PRO A 117 5.11 11.94 -9.54
N TYR A 118 5.86 10.97 -10.06
CA TYR A 118 6.44 9.90 -9.24
C TYR A 118 7.52 10.40 -8.27
N CYS A 119 8.33 11.39 -8.65
CA CYS A 119 9.28 12.03 -7.73
C CYS A 119 8.58 12.80 -6.62
N VAL A 120 7.47 13.49 -6.95
CA VAL A 120 6.63 14.16 -5.94
C VAL A 120 6.09 13.14 -4.94
N MET A 121 5.57 12.00 -5.41
CA MET A 121 5.10 10.92 -4.54
C MET A 121 6.23 10.37 -3.66
N ALA A 122 7.39 10.07 -4.25
CA ALA A 122 8.58 9.60 -3.52
C ALA A 122 8.99 10.59 -2.41
N ARG A 123 9.00 11.90 -2.70
CA ARG A 123 9.30 12.95 -1.72
C ARG A 123 8.32 12.96 -0.54
N HIS A 124 7.03 12.74 -0.78
CA HIS A 124 6.05 12.60 0.29
C HIS A 124 6.27 11.33 1.10
N LEU A 125 6.53 10.19 0.45
CA LEU A 125 6.79 8.92 1.12
C LEU A 125 8.08 8.93 1.94
N ARG A 126 9.11 9.72 1.58
CA ARG A 126 10.33 9.92 2.37
C ARG A 126 10.06 10.56 3.75
N ARG A 127 8.93 11.24 3.92
CA ARG A 127 8.50 11.82 5.21
C ARG A 127 7.74 10.82 6.08
N VAL A 128 7.37 9.66 5.54
CA VAL A 128 6.69 8.61 6.30
C VAL A 128 7.69 7.93 7.23
N ALA A 129 7.51 8.14 8.53
CA ALA A 129 8.31 7.54 9.61
C ALA A 129 9.84 7.72 9.44
N ASN A 130 10.63 6.96 10.20
CA ASN A 130 12.09 6.92 10.04
C ASN A 130 12.51 5.80 9.07
N VAL A 131 13.78 5.80 8.67
CA VAL A 131 14.35 4.84 7.72
C VAL A 131 14.14 3.38 8.16
N GLN A 132 14.29 3.09 9.46
CA GLN A 132 14.13 1.72 9.98
C GLN A 132 12.69 1.22 9.80
N VAL A 133 11.70 2.07 10.09
CA VAL A 133 10.28 1.75 9.88
C VAL A 133 9.99 1.55 8.40
N ARG A 134 10.53 2.39 7.51
CA ARG A 134 10.31 2.25 6.06
C ARG A 134 10.94 0.99 5.46
N ASN A 135 12.12 0.61 5.97
CA ASN A 135 12.80 -0.61 5.53
C ASN A 135 12.06 -1.87 5.99
N ALA A 136 11.51 -1.84 7.22
CA ALA A 136 10.82 -2.97 7.80
C ALA A 136 9.35 -3.07 7.33
N GLY A 137 8.66 -1.95 7.16
CA GLY A 137 7.23 -1.91 6.83
C GLY A 137 6.95 -1.96 5.33
N SER A 138 5.91 -2.69 4.95
CA SER A 138 5.37 -2.66 3.58
C SER A 138 4.29 -1.59 3.42
N TRP A 139 4.16 -1.05 2.22
CA TRP A 139 3.09 -0.10 1.91
C TRP A 139 1.70 -0.76 2.03
N GLY A 140 1.59 -2.04 1.64
CA GLY A 140 0.34 -2.79 1.74
C GLY A 140 -0.07 -3.07 3.19
N GLY A 141 0.90 -3.36 4.07
CA GLY A 141 0.66 -3.52 5.51
C GLY A 141 0.16 -2.22 6.15
N ASN A 142 0.69 -1.08 5.72
CA ASN A 142 0.21 0.24 6.17
C ASN A 142 -1.24 0.51 5.72
N LEU A 143 -1.58 0.17 4.47
CA LEU A 143 -2.95 0.32 3.95
C LEU A 143 -3.96 -0.61 4.64
N MET A 144 -3.55 -1.86 4.90
CA MET A 144 -4.37 -2.81 5.67
C MET A 144 -4.63 -2.30 7.09
N LEU A 145 -3.62 -1.69 7.74
CA LEU A 145 -3.78 -1.06 9.04
C LEU A 145 -4.82 0.07 8.98
N ALA A 146 -4.70 0.97 8.00
CA ALA A 146 -5.64 2.07 7.79
C ALA A 146 -7.09 1.57 7.58
N ARG A 147 -7.28 0.49 6.82
CA ARG A 147 -8.59 -0.14 6.65
C ARG A 147 -9.13 -0.73 7.95
N SER A 148 -8.28 -1.40 8.74
CA SER A 148 -8.70 -2.05 9.99
C SER A 148 -8.90 -1.08 11.16
N ARG A 149 -8.28 0.10 11.10
CA ARG A 149 -8.27 1.12 12.15
C ARG A 149 -8.60 2.48 11.52
N PRO A 150 -9.88 2.86 11.39
CA PRO A 150 -10.28 4.07 10.66
C PRO A 150 -9.67 5.38 11.17
N ALA A 151 -9.28 5.45 12.45
CA ALA A 151 -8.62 6.60 13.03
C ALA A 151 -7.09 6.67 12.74
N PHE A 152 -6.52 5.68 12.06
CA PHE A 152 -5.10 5.64 11.71
C PHE A 152 -4.80 6.58 10.52
N PRO A 153 -3.97 7.63 10.71
CA PRO A 153 -3.65 8.55 9.62
C PRO A 153 -2.57 7.95 8.71
N SER A 154 -2.98 7.44 7.55
CA SER A 154 -2.05 6.89 6.55
C SER A 154 -1.71 7.91 5.47
N ASP A 155 -0.52 8.51 5.56
CA ASP A 155 0.03 9.36 4.49
C ASP A 155 0.19 8.57 3.17
N ILE A 156 0.47 7.27 3.25
CA ILE A 156 0.58 6.39 2.08
C ILE A 156 -0.77 6.28 1.38
N ALA A 157 -1.86 6.08 2.13
CA ALA A 157 -3.21 6.06 1.56
C ALA A 157 -3.54 7.35 0.85
N VAL A 158 -3.22 8.50 1.46
CA VAL A 158 -3.46 9.81 0.85
C VAL A 158 -2.69 9.96 -0.45
N VAL A 159 -1.39 9.63 -0.46
CA VAL A 159 -0.56 9.73 -1.66
C VAL A 159 -1.09 8.82 -2.79
N LEU A 160 -1.46 7.59 -2.48
CA LEU A 160 -1.99 6.65 -3.47
C LEU A 160 -3.38 7.06 -4.00
N ALA A 161 -4.26 7.54 -3.13
CA ALA A 161 -5.59 8.02 -3.50
C ALA A 161 -5.49 9.24 -4.45
N VAL A 162 -4.69 10.24 -4.06
CA VAL A 162 -4.47 11.44 -4.90
C VAL A 162 -3.81 11.10 -6.23
N ALA A 163 -2.93 10.09 -6.26
CA ALA A 163 -2.33 9.61 -7.49
C ALA A 163 -3.32 8.86 -8.40
N GLY A 164 -4.57 8.62 -7.98
CA GLY A 164 -5.54 7.83 -8.75
C GLY A 164 -5.13 6.36 -8.88
N ALA A 165 -4.48 5.83 -7.85
CA ALA A 165 -3.99 4.46 -7.86
C ALA A 165 -5.15 3.44 -7.83
N THR A 166 -4.95 2.32 -8.51
CA THR A 166 -5.91 1.20 -8.52
C THR A 166 -5.33 0.03 -7.75
N LEU A 167 -6.08 -0.52 -6.79
CA LEU A 167 -5.67 -1.66 -5.98
C LEU A 167 -6.20 -2.95 -6.59
N THR A 168 -5.37 -3.99 -6.61
CA THR A 168 -5.80 -5.37 -6.89
C THR A 168 -5.94 -6.12 -5.58
N VAL A 169 -7.10 -6.70 -5.32
CA VAL A 169 -7.38 -7.44 -4.08
C VAL A 169 -8.03 -8.78 -4.37
N LEU A 170 -7.76 -9.78 -3.52
CA LEU A 170 -8.56 -11.01 -3.45
C LEU A 170 -9.69 -10.78 -2.44
N LYS A 171 -10.94 -11.00 -2.86
CA LYS A 171 -12.10 -10.88 -1.95
C LYS A 171 -12.20 -12.02 -0.95
N ASP A 172 -11.68 -13.17 -1.34
CA ASP A 172 -11.61 -14.39 -0.54
C ASP A 172 -10.19 -14.95 -0.70
N PRO A 173 -9.42 -15.11 0.40
CA PRO A 173 -8.05 -15.58 0.34
C PRO A 173 -7.96 -17.07 0.02
N THR A 174 -9.09 -17.80 -0.01
CA THR A 174 -9.21 -19.19 -0.47
C THR A 174 -9.52 -19.31 -1.97
N SER A 175 -9.73 -18.18 -2.65
CA SER A 175 -9.88 -18.08 -4.10
C SER A 175 -8.75 -17.27 -4.73
N LEU A 176 -8.45 -17.52 -6.00
CA LEU A 176 -7.53 -16.70 -6.80
C LEU A 176 -8.26 -15.59 -7.59
N ALA A 177 -9.58 -15.45 -7.40
CA ALA A 177 -10.36 -14.42 -8.06
C ALA A 177 -10.02 -13.02 -7.51
N THR A 178 -9.34 -12.23 -8.34
CA THR A 178 -9.00 -10.84 -8.03
C THR A 178 -10.09 -9.88 -8.48
N THR A 179 -10.22 -8.77 -7.77
CA THR A 179 -11.02 -7.61 -8.17
C THR A 179 -10.15 -6.36 -8.07
N THR A 180 -10.49 -5.33 -8.83
CA THR A 180 -9.84 -4.02 -8.75
C THR A 180 -10.76 -3.04 -8.06
N MET A 181 -10.21 -2.14 -7.26
CA MET A 181 -10.94 -1.06 -6.59
C MET A 181 -10.05 0.16 -6.37
N SER A 182 -10.64 1.33 -6.14
CA SER A 182 -9.89 2.52 -5.74
C SER A 182 -9.35 2.40 -4.31
N VAL A 183 -8.45 3.30 -3.92
CA VAL A 183 -7.93 3.34 -2.54
C VAL A 183 -9.05 3.69 -1.55
N GLU A 184 -9.92 4.62 -1.91
CA GLU A 184 -11.05 5.07 -1.12
C GLU A 184 -12.10 3.96 -0.93
N GLU A 185 -12.43 3.23 -2.01
CA GLU A 185 -13.31 2.06 -1.96
C GLU A 185 -12.76 0.98 -1.03
N PHE A 186 -11.45 0.73 -1.12
CA PHE A 186 -10.78 -0.23 -0.25
C PHE A 186 -10.83 0.17 1.23
N LEU A 187 -10.54 1.43 1.55
CA LEU A 187 -10.56 1.93 2.94
C LEU A 187 -11.98 2.00 3.51
N SER A 188 -12.98 2.21 2.66
CA SER A 188 -14.39 2.26 3.04
C SER A 188 -15.05 0.88 3.10
N SER A 189 -14.36 -0.17 2.65
CA SER A 189 -14.86 -1.53 2.69
C SER A 189 -14.94 -2.06 4.12
N ASP A 190 -15.94 -2.89 4.39
CA ASP A 190 -16.12 -3.54 5.70
C ASP A 190 -14.84 -4.29 6.09
N ALA A 191 -14.22 -3.86 7.19
CA ALA A 191 -12.96 -4.39 7.70
C ALA A 191 -13.03 -5.88 8.07
N SER A 192 -14.23 -6.41 8.34
CA SER A 192 -14.45 -7.83 8.65
C SER A 192 -14.30 -8.74 7.43
N LEU A 193 -14.39 -8.19 6.21
CA LEU A 193 -14.19 -8.97 4.99
C LEU A 193 -12.73 -9.44 4.91
N PRO A 194 -12.48 -10.69 4.50
CA PRO A 194 -11.15 -11.29 4.46
C PRO A 194 -10.36 -10.84 3.22
N LEU A 195 -10.31 -9.53 2.95
CA LEU A 195 -9.63 -8.99 1.79
C LEU A 195 -8.11 -9.18 1.93
N LEU A 196 -7.48 -9.66 0.86
CA LEU A 196 -6.02 -9.67 0.72
C LEU A 196 -5.61 -8.68 -0.35
N LEU A 197 -4.89 -7.65 0.06
CA LEU A 197 -4.27 -6.68 -0.84
C LEU A 197 -3.09 -7.32 -1.58
N VAL A 198 -3.14 -7.32 -2.92
CA VAL A 198 -2.13 -7.99 -3.77
C VAL A 198 -1.14 -6.98 -4.32
N SER A 199 -1.63 -5.91 -4.95
CA SER A 199 -0.78 -4.91 -5.60
C SER A 199 -1.51 -3.57 -5.75
N VAL A 200 -0.73 -2.53 -6.06
CA VAL A 200 -1.19 -1.23 -6.50
C VAL A 200 -0.67 -0.98 -7.92
N GLU A 201 -1.53 -0.46 -8.78
CA GLU A 201 -1.20 0.09 -10.09
C GLU A 201 -1.31 1.61 -10.05
N LEU A 202 -0.19 2.28 -10.33
CA LEU A 202 -0.09 3.72 -10.49
C LEU A 202 -0.27 4.09 -11.96
N PRO A 203 -1.04 5.16 -12.27
CA PRO A 203 -1.25 5.58 -13.64
C PRO A 203 0.04 6.07 -14.30
N PRO A 204 0.14 6.01 -15.63
CA PRO A 204 1.31 6.52 -16.36
C PRO A 204 1.54 8.00 -16.11
N LEU A 205 2.81 8.41 -16.20
CA LEU A 205 3.16 9.82 -16.19
C LEU A 205 2.48 10.51 -17.40
N PRO A 206 1.91 11.72 -17.22
CA PRO A 206 1.34 12.47 -18.32
C PRO A 206 2.46 12.75 -19.32
N ARG A 207 2.30 12.24 -20.55
CA ARG A 207 3.24 12.54 -21.64
C ARG A 207 3.15 14.03 -21.91
N SER A 208 4.29 14.71 -22.04
CA SER A 208 4.34 16.09 -22.54
C SER A 208 3.91 16.11 -24.01
N SER A 209 2.61 16.08 -24.28
CA SER A 209 2.10 16.31 -25.63
C SER A 209 2.16 17.80 -25.91
N SER A 210 2.81 18.18 -27.02
CA SER A 210 2.78 19.51 -27.61
C SER A 210 1.41 19.86 -28.22
N SER A 211 0.32 19.46 -27.57
CA SER A 211 -1.05 19.65 -28.04
C SER A 211 -1.81 20.43 -26.97
N GLY A 212 -2.35 21.59 -27.36
CA GLY A 212 -2.94 22.62 -26.48
C GLY A 212 -4.26 22.23 -25.80
N ALA A 213 -4.33 21.05 -25.19
CA ALA A 213 -5.35 20.68 -24.22
C ALA A 213 -4.82 20.96 -22.80
N PRO A 214 -5.62 21.52 -21.88
CA PRO A 214 -5.15 21.80 -20.53
C PRO A 214 -4.79 20.49 -19.81
N PRO A 215 -3.58 20.37 -19.22
CA PRO A 215 -3.18 19.17 -18.51
C PRO A 215 -4.09 18.93 -17.29
N SER A 216 -4.53 17.68 -17.12
CA SER A 216 -5.25 17.24 -15.93
C SER A 216 -4.39 17.49 -14.69
N ARG A 217 -4.89 18.35 -13.81
CA ARG A 217 -4.15 18.85 -12.63
C ARG A 217 -4.20 17.82 -11.51
N VAL A 218 -3.22 16.91 -11.45
CA VAL A 218 -3.14 15.91 -10.37
C VAL A 218 -2.25 16.38 -9.21
N PHE A 219 -1.24 17.21 -9.47
CA PHE A 219 -0.38 17.78 -8.42
C PHE A 219 -0.16 19.28 -8.67
N SER A 220 -0.89 20.10 -7.92
CA SER A 220 -0.70 21.55 -7.78
C SER A 220 -0.39 21.81 -6.31
N THR A 221 0.87 21.98 -5.97
CA THR A 221 1.26 22.49 -4.65
C THR A 221 0.99 24.00 -4.59
N PHE A 222 0.41 24.45 -3.48
CA PHE A 222 0.32 25.86 -3.10
C PHE A 222 1.70 26.43 -2.75
#